data_AF-A0A3D2PUG5-F1
#
_entry.id   AF-A0A3D2PUG5-F1
#
_cell.length_a   1.000
_cell.length_b   1.000
_cell.length_c   1.000
_cell.angle_alpha   90.00
_cell.angle_beta   90.00
_cell.angle_gamma   90.00
#
_symmetry.space_group_name_H-M   'P 1'
#
loop_
_entity.id
_entity.type
_entity.pdbx_description
1 polymer ?
#
loop_
_entity_poly.entity_id
_entity_poly.type
_entity_poly.pdbx_seq_one_letter_code
_entity_poly.pdbx_strand_id
1 'polypeptide(L)'
;MGIFVAAVIVLIVLIYFMIVMLRSVVSEAGHQVNSYFLKNLESYDAQFKEKFKQMNELKEEQETLNREVKSMKNELVSYKTSPFYAPRPLARDIYIPTARYIDNDFFEEYKIAKDKLLSINKQQVINNVISKVEYVGDMERYQTACGIIEKLNFEAVYDLCSIQKEDQLSVLKECLNGQEAALLLEYVENMQEMEEFEILAFLDYIKKVKNDNDPFVYVSVGENENDYTDEERKIICSIDDNICEGLKIIYQNKIYDYSIYKTRRKVGS
;
A
#
# COMPACT_ATOMS: atom_id res chain seq x y z
N MET A 1 27.58 14.06 65.47
CA MET A 1 26.81 15.25 65.01
C MET A 1 27.50 16.01 63.87
N GLY A 2 28.77 16.42 63.98
CA GLY A 2 29.43 17.22 62.91
C GLY A 2 29.54 16.54 61.54
N ILE A 3 29.80 15.23 61.49
CA ILE A 3 29.91 14.47 60.23
C ILE A 3 28.56 14.37 59.50
N PHE A 4 27.47 14.24 60.24
CA PHE A 4 26.12 14.18 59.68
C PHE A 4 25.71 15.53 59.07
N VAL A 5 26.01 16.64 59.76
CA VAL A 5 25.75 17.99 59.24
C VAL A 5 26.57 18.27 57.98
N ALA A 6 27.84 17.85 57.94
CA ALA A 6 28.69 17.98 56.76
C ALA A 6 28.14 17.18 55.56
N ALA A 7 27.66 15.95 55.78
CA ALA A 7 27.07 15.13 54.72
C ALA A 7 25.80 15.76 54.13
N VAL A 8 24.95 16.37 54.96
CA VAL A 8 23.73 17.06 54.51
C VAL A 8 24.07 18.29 53.67
N ILE A 9 25.09 19.06 54.06
CA ILE A 9 25.53 20.24 53.30
C ILE A 9 26.03 19.84 51.90
N VAL A 10 26.83 18.77 51.80
CA VAL A 10 27.32 18.27 50.51
C VAL A 10 26.16 17.84 49.60
N LEU A 11 25.15 17.18 50.17
CA LEU A 11 23.98 16.72 49.42
C LEU A 11 23.17 17.91 48.87
N ILE A 12 22.99 18.98 49.65
CA ILE A 12 22.31 20.20 49.20
C ILE A 12 23.09 20.87 48.06
N VAL A 13 24.42 20.92 48.15
CA VAL A 13 25.27 21.51 47.09
C VAL A 13 25.17 20.71 45.78
N LEU A 14 25.14 19.37 45.85
CA LEU A 14 24.96 18.53 44.68
C LEU A 14 23.59 18.71 44.02
N ILE A 15 22.52 18.80 44.82
CA ILE A 15 21.17 19.09 44.32
C ILE A 15 21.14 20.46 43.65
N TYR A 16 21.75 21.47 44.26
CA TYR A 16 21.83 22.81 43.70
C TYR A 16 22.54 22.81 42.34
N PHE A 17 23.68 22.11 42.24
CA PHE A 17 24.44 21.99 40.99
C PHE A 17 23.62 21.30 39.89
N MET A 18 22.89 20.24 40.23
CA MET A 18 22.01 19.54 39.28
C MET A 18 20.91 20.45 38.73
N ILE A 19 20.31 21.30 39.58
CA ILE A 19 19.28 22.27 39.16
C ILE A 19 19.86 23.33 38.22
N VAL A 20 21.09 23.80 38.48
CA VAL A 20 21.78 24.78 37.61
C VAL A 20 22.11 24.16 36.25
N MET A 21 22.62 22.93 36.23
CA MET A 21 22.88 22.18 34.99
C MET A 21 21.62 22.00 34.16
N LEU A 22 20.50 21.62 34.79
CA LEU A 22 19.22 21.48 34.10
C LEU A 22 18.76 22.79 33.45
N ARG A 23 18.88 23.92 34.17
CA ARG A 23 18.53 25.24 33.62
C ARG A 23 19.42 25.65 32.43
N SER A 24 20.70 25.31 32.47
CA SER A 24 21.63 25.60 31.38
C SER A 24 21.27 24.83 30.11
N VAL A 25 21.02 23.52 30.24
CA VAL A 25 20.63 22.65 29.11
C VAL A 25 19.30 23.09 28.51
N VAL A 26 18.31 23.47 29.33
CA VAL A 26 17.02 23.98 28.86
C VAL A 26 17.16 25.31 28.10
N SER A 27 18.06 26.19 28.54
CA SER A 27 18.32 27.47 27.87
C SER A 27 18.99 27.27 26.50
N GLU A 28 19.94 26.33 26.40
CA GLU A 28 20.60 26.01 25.12
C GLU A 28 19.66 25.30 24.15
N ALA A 29 18.81 24.40 24.65
CA ALA A 29 17.79 23.73 23.85
C ALA A 29 16.79 24.74 23.25
N GLY A 30 16.37 25.75 24.02
CA GLY A 30 15.44 26.79 23.54
C GLY A 30 15.98 27.59 22.34
N HIS A 31 17.28 27.90 22.31
CA HIS A 31 17.89 28.66 21.22
C HIS A 31 18.11 27.82 19.95
N GLN A 32 18.47 26.54 20.09
CA GLN A 32 18.63 25.64 18.95
C GLN A 32 17.29 25.28 18.31
N VAL A 33 16.26 25.06 19.13
CA VAL A 33 14.90 24.77 18.68
C VAL A 33 14.35 25.94 17.87
N ASN A 34 14.42 27.17 18.40
CA ASN A 34 13.80 28.32 17.74
C ASN A 34 14.44 28.65 16.37
N SER A 35 15.76 28.48 16.24
CA SER A 35 16.47 28.71 14.97
C SER A 35 16.16 27.64 13.91
N TYR A 36 16.05 26.37 14.31
CA TYR A 36 15.62 25.29 13.40
C TYR A 36 14.16 25.43 12.96
N PHE A 37 13.27 25.79 13.88
CA PHE A 37 11.86 26.02 13.57
C PHE A 37 11.67 27.19 12.61
N LEU A 38 12.36 28.32 12.83
CA LEU A 38 12.29 29.48 11.93
C LEU A 38 12.82 29.16 10.53
N LYS A 39 13.96 28.46 10.45
CA LYS A 39 14.55 28.06 9.16
C LYS A 39 13.68 27.07 8.39
N ASN A 40 13.03 26.14 9.09
CA ASN A 40 12.06 25.23 8.48
C ASN A 40 10.82 25.99 8.01
N LEU A 41 10.34 26.99 8.76
CA LEU A 41 9.18 27.80 8.39
C LEU A 41 9.44 28.65 7.14
N GLU A 42 10.63 29.26 7.03
CA GLU A 42 11.06 29.97 5.82
C GLU A 42 11.15 29.03 4.60
N SER A 43 11.66 27.81 4.79
CA SER A 43 11.71 26.79 3.73
C SER A 43 10.33 26.35 3.27
N TYR A 44 9.38 26.20 4.20
CA TYR A 44 8.00 25.87 3.87
C TYR A 44 7.29 27.00 3.11
N ASP A 45 7.49 28.26 3.49
CA ASP A 45 6.89 29.40 2.79
C ASP A 45 7.40 29.53 1.35
N ALA A 46 8.69 29.25 1.12
CA ALA A 46 9.27 29.20 -0.22
C ALA A 46 8.65 28.09 -1.10
N GLN A 47 8.52 26.88 -0.55
CA GLN A 47 7.88 25.76 -1.25
C GLN A 47 6.39 26.03 -1.50
N PHE A 48 5.69 26.70 -0.58
CA PHE A 48 4.29 27.04 -0.73
C PHE A 48 4.08 28.05 -1.87
N LYS A 49 4.95 29.06 -1.98
CA LYS A 49 4.93 30.03 -3.10
C LYS A 49 5.18 29.36 -4.45
N GLU A 50 6.12 28.43 -4.52
CA GLU A 50 6.39 27.69 -5.75
C GLU A 50 5.19 26.82 -6.18
N LYS A 51 4.59 26.10 -5.22
CA LYS A 51 3.37 25.31 -5.47
C LYS A 51 2.18 26.16 -5.88
N PHE A 52 2.02 27.33 -5.28
CA PHE A 52 0.95 28.27 -5.65
C PHE A 52 1.15 28.82 -7.07
N LYS A 53 2.40 29.07 -7.47
CA LYS A 53 2.73 29.50 -8.83
C LYS A 53 2.44 28.40 -9.85
N GLN A 54 2.88 27.16 -9.59
CA GLN A 54 2.59 25.99 -10.43
C GLN A 54 1.07 25.76 -10.56
N MET A 55 0.31 25.93 -9.47
CA MET A 55 -1.15 25.81 -9.49
C MET A 55 -1.81 26.84 -10.41
N ASN A 56 -1.35 28.09 -10.38
CA ASN A 56 -1.90 29.14 -11.22
C ASN A 56 -1.55 28.93 -12.70
N GLU A 57 -0.32 28.51 -13.01
CA GLU A 57 0.10 28.18 -14.37
C GLU A 57 -0.75 27.03 -14.95
N LEU A 58 -0.96 25.95 -14.17
CA LEU A 58 -1.83 24.83 -14.57
C LEU A 58 -3.30 25.26 -14.74
N LYS A 59 -3.78 26.20 -13.93
CA LYS A 59 -5.15 26.71 -14.04
C LYS A 59 -5.34 27.56 -15.30
N GLU A 60 -4.35 28.38 -15.65
CA GLU A 60 -4.34 29.14 -16.90
C GLU A 60 -4.31 28.20 -18.12
N GLU A 61 -3.49 27.14 -18.08
CA GLU A 61 -3.45 26.12 -19.13
C GLU A 61 -4.78 25.36 -19.26
N GLN A 62 -5.43 25.05 -18.14
CA GLN A 62 -6.77 24.43 -18.17
C GLN A 62 -7.82 25.37 -18.79
N GLU A 63 -7.73 26.68 -18.54
CA GLU A 63 -8.63 27.66 -19.13
C GLU A 63 -8.41 27.84 -20.63
N THR A 64 -7.16 27.83 -21.11
CA THR A 64 -6.85 27.92 -22.55
C THR A 64 -7.35 26.69 -23.28
N LEU A 65 -7.08 25.48 -22.74
CA LEU A 65 -7.53 24.22 -23.33
C LEU A 65 -9.06 24.14 -23.38
N ASN A 66 -9.76 24.59 -22.33
CA ASN A 66 -11.22 24.65 -22.32
C ASN A 66 -11.79 25.62 -23.36
N ARG A 67 -11.10 26.74 -23.63
CA ARG A 67 -11.51 27.68 -24.69
C ARG A 67 -11.34 27.05 -26.07
N GLU A 68 -10.24 26.32 -26.31
CA GLU A 68 -10.00 25.59 -27.56
C GLU A 68 -11.02 24.46 -27.78
N VAL A 69 -11.33 23.68 -26.74
CA VAL A 69 -12.38 22.64 -26.81
C VAL A 69 -13.75 23.26 -27.11
N LYS A 70 -14.05 24.43 -26.53
CA LYS A 70 -15.30 25.14 -26.77
C LYS A 70 -15.38 25.71 -28.20
N SER A 71 -14.28 26.21 -28.77
CA SER A 71 -14.25 26.65 -30.18
C SER A 71 -14.41 25.48 -31.14
N MET A 72 -13.71 24.37 -30.92
CA MET A 72 -13.87 23.15 -31.73
C MET A 72 -15.31 22.61 -31.67
N LYS A 73 -15.94 22.62 -30.50
CA LYS A 73 -17.34 22.20 -30.33
C LYS A 73 -18.32 23.12 -31.09
N ASN A 74 -18.06 24.43 -31.12
CA ASN A 74 -18.88 25.38 -31.87
C ASN A 74 -18.74 25.20 -33.39
N GLU A 75 -17.52 24.89 -33.88
CA GLU A 75 -17.30 24.55 -35.30
C GLU A 75 -18.06 23.26 -35.68
N LEU A 76 -18.07 22.25 -34.82
CA LEU A 76 -18.83 21.00 -35.02
C LEU A 76 -20.35 21.21 -35.07
N VAL A 77 -20.88 22.20 -34.35
CA VAL A 77 -22.32 22.56 -34.39
C VAL A 77 -22.67 23.31 -35.68
N SER A 78 -21.73 24.08 -36.25
CA SER A 78 -21.89 24.76 -37.55
C SER A 78 -22.06 23.76 -38.70
N TYR A 79 -21.30 22.66 -38.71
CA TYR A 79 -21.46 21.60 -39.71
C TYR A 79 -22.78 20.82 -39.58
N LYS A 80 -23.38 20.75 -38.39
CA LYS A 80 -24.69 20.10 -38.14
C LYS A 80 -25.90 20.99 -38.47
N THR A 81 -25.69 22.26 -38.82
CA THR A 81 -26.76 23.24 -39.13
C THR A 81 -26.78 23.68 -40.60
N SER A 82 -26.13 22.93 -41.51
CA SER A 82 -26.32 23.16 -42.95
C SER A 82 -27.76 22.85 -43.38
N PRO A 83 -28.39 23.66 -44.27
CA PRO A 83 -29.80 23.47 -44.66
C PRO A 83 -30.06 22.19 -45.46
N PHE A 84 -29.03 21.41 -45.77
CA PHE A 84 -29.12 20.18 -46.55
C PHE A 84 -29.43 18.92 -45.72
N TYR A 85 -29.57 19.04 -44.40
CA TYR A 85 -29.96 17.94 -43.51
C TYR A 85 -31.22 18.29 -42.70
N ALA A 86 -32.35 18.45 -43.39
CA ALA A 86 -33.65 18.39 -42.73
C ALA A 86 -34.19 16.95 -42.81
N PRO A 87 -34.13 16.13 -41.73
CA PRO A 87 -34.79 14.83 -41.75
C PRO A 87 -36.30 15.06 -41.82
N ARG A 88 -36.95 14.54 -42.87
CA ARG A 88 -38.42 14.57 -42.96
C ARG A 88 -38.99 13.76 -41.79
N PRO A 89 -40.08 14.21 -41.14
CA PRO A 89 -40.72 13.42 -40.10
C PRO A 89 -41.39 12.19 -40.74
N LEU A 90 -40.77 11.02 -40.58
CA LEU A 90 -41.41 9.74 -40.84
C LEU A 90 -42.41 9.45 -39.70
N ALA A 91 -43.61 9.05 -40.08
CA ALA A 91 -44.66 8.68 -39.15
C ALA A 91 -44.18 7.55 -38.20
N ARG A 92 -44.49 7.72 -36.92
CA ARG A 92 -44.16 6.79 -35.83
C ARG A 92 -44.89 5.46 -36.05
N ASP A 93 -44.12 4.38 -36.14
CA ASP A 93 -44.36 3.06 -35.50
C ASP A 93 -43.30 2.04 -35.98
N ILE A 94 -42.03 2.41 -35.84
CA ILE A 94 -40.93 1.46 -35.99
C ILE A 94 -40.15 1.54 -34.68
N TYR A 95 -40.21 0.47 -33.89
CA TYR A 95 -39.31 0.28 -32.76
C TYR A 95 -37.90 0.09 -33.32
N ILE A 96 -37.17 1.19 -33.49
CA ILE A 96 -35.75 1.16 -33.80
C ILE A 96 -35.09 0.85 -32.46
N PRO A 97 -34.45 -0.32 -32.26
CA PRO A 97 -33.63 -0.52 -31.08
C PRO A 97 -32.59 0.59 -31.10
N THR A 98 -32.67 1.52 -30.16
CA THR A 98 -31.69 2.58 -30.01
C THR A 98 -30.33 1.89 -29.87
N ALA A 99 -29.49 2.02 -30.89
CA ALA A 99 -28.13 1.51 -30.83
C ALA A 99 -27.52 2.03 -29.53
N ARG A 100 -27.09 1.12 -28.65
CA ARG A 100 -26.25 1.49 -27.51
C ARG A 100 -25.13 2.33 -28.10
N TYR A 101 -24.93 3.55 -27.61
CA TYR A 101 -23.89 4.46 -28.07
C TYR A 101 -22.60 3.67 -28.30
N ILE A 102 -22.23 3.48 -29.57
CA ILE A 102 -20.99 2.83 -29.95
C ILE A 102 -19.97 3.95 -29.93
N ASP A 103 -19.24 4.02 -28.83
CA ASP A 103 -18.11 4.92 -28.70
C ASP A 103 -16.97 4.36 -29.57
N ASN A 104 -16.82 4.88 -30.79
CA ASN A 104 -15.77 4.42 -31.70
C ASN A 104 -14.38 4.73 -31.13
N ASP A 105 -14.25 5.81 -30.36
CA ASP A 105 -12.99 6.21 -29.74
C ASP A 105 -12.59 5.17 -28.68
N PHE A 106 -13.54 4.64 -27.90
CA PHE A 106 -13.29 3.55 -26.96
C PHE A 106 -12.74 2.28 -27.64
N PHE A 107 -13.27 1.90 -28.81
CA PHE A 107 -12.79 0.71 -29.51
C PHE A 107 -11.40 0.90 -30.08
N GLU A 108 -11.08 2.10 -30.58
CA GLU A 108 -9.73 2.44 -31.02
C GLU A 108 -8.75 2.47 -29.84
N GLU A 109 -9.11 3.11 -28.73
CA GLU A 109 -8.30 3.15 -27.51
C GLU A 109 -8.08 1.75 -26.93
N TYR A 110 -9.14 0.94 -26.83
CA TYR A 110 -9.04 -0.44 -26.37
C TYR A 110 -8.18 -1.28 -27.31
N LYS A 111 -8.32 -1.11 -28.63
CA LYS A 111 -7.47 -1.80 -29.60
C LYS A 111 -6.00 -1.40 -29.45
N ILE A 112 -5.71 -0.11 -29.27
CA ILE A 112 -4.34 0.36 -29.02
C ILE A 112 -3.79 -0.20 -27.71
N ALA A 113 -4.58 -0.20 -26.64
CA ALA A 113 -4.19 -0.75 -25.34
C ALA A 113 -3.94 -2.26 -25.43
N LYS A 114 -4.83 -2.98 -26.11
CA LYS A 114 -4.75 -4.40 -26.39
C LYS A 114 -3.54 -4.74 -27.26
N ASP A 115 -3.31 -4.04 -28.36
CA ASP A 115 -2.14 -4.26 -29.22
C ASP A 115 -0.84 -4.01 -28.45
N LYS A 116 -0.80 -2.96 -27.62
CA LYS A 116 0.33 -2.70 -26.72
C LYS A 116 0.50 -3.83 -25.70
N LEU A 117 -0.55 -4.30 -25.03
CA LEU A 117 -0.49 -5.37 -24.02
C LEU A 117 -0.22 -6.76 -24.60
N LEU A 118 -0.74 -7.07 -25.79
CA LEU A 118 -0.44 -8.30 -26.53
C LEU A 118 1.01 -8.29 -27.04
N SER A 119 1.54 -7.12 -27.40
CA SER A 119 2.95 -6.98 -27.81
C SER A 119 3.92 -7.11 -26.64
N ILE A 120 3.45 -6.96 -25.40
CA ILE A 120 4.28 -7.14 -24.21
C ILE A 120 4.54 -8.64 -24.02
N ASN A 121 5.82 -9.01 -24.10
CA ASN A 121 6.25 -10.34 -23.68
C ASN A 121 6.16 -10.45 -22.15
N LYS A 122 5.06 -11.03 -21.69
CA LYS A 122 4.74 -11.22 -20.26
C LYS A 122 5.85 -11.93 -19.50
N GLN A 123 6.51 -12.90 -20.14
CA GLN A 123 7.63 -13.61 -19.54
C GLN A 123 8.87 -12.72 -19.36
N GLN A 124 9.11 -11.80 -20.30
CA GLN A 124 10.15 -10.78 -20.11
C GLN A 124 9.78 -9.81 -18.99
N VAL A 125 8.52 -9.43 -18.83
CA VAL A 125 8.08 -8.58 -17.70
C VAL A 125 8.33 -9.29 -16.36
N ILE A 126 7.93 -10.56 -16.25
CA ILE A 126 8.18 -11.38 -15.07
C ILE A 126 9.68 -11.47 -14.78
N ASN A 127 10.50 -11.83 -15.77
CA ASN A 127 11.95 -11.90 -15.62
C ASN A 127 12.58 -10.55 -15.24
N ASN A 128 12.09 -9.45 -15.81
CA ASN A 128 12.57 -8.11 -15.48
C ASN A 128 12.25 -7.74 -14.03
N VAL A 129 11.06 -8.07 -13.55
CA VAL A 129 10.68 -7.82 -12.15
C VAL A 129 11.53 -8.68 -11.22
N ILE A 130 11.72 -9.97 -11.52
CA ILE A 130 12.55 -10.86 -10.70
C ILE A 130 14.02 -10.42 -10.69
N SER A 131 14.60 -10.06 -11.84
CA SER A 131 16.00 -9.63 -11.93
C SER A 131 16.29 -8.33 -11.18
N LYS A 132 15.27 -7.47 -11.00
CA LYS A 132 15.39 -6.20 -10.30
C LYS A 132 15.15 -6.31 -8.80
N VAL A 133 14.57 -7.42 -8.35
CA VAL A 133 14.16 -7.59 -6.97
C VAL A 133 14.95 -8.76 -6.39
N GLU A 134 16.01 -8.42 -5.66
CA GLU A 134 16.73 -9.39 -4.85
C GLU A 134 15.88 -9.81 -3.65
N TYR A 135 15.95 -11.08 -3.28
CA TYR A 135 15.32 -11.60 -2.08
C TYR A 135 16.07 -11.09 -0.84
N VAL A 136 15.40 -10.30 -0.01
CA VAL A 136 15.96 -9.69 1.21
C VAL A 136 15.46 -10.40 2.48
N GLY A 137 14.71 -11.50 2.33
CA GLY A 137 14.09 -12.22 3.46
C GLY A 137 14.99 -13.29 4.09
N ASP A 138 14.54 -13.84 5.21
CA ASP A 138 15.15 -15.00 5.86
C ASP A 138 14.27 -16.25 5.65
N MET A 139 14.80 -17.23 4.92
CA MET A 139 14.09 -18.47 4.58
C MET A 139 13.77 -19.31 5.83
N GLU A 140 14.63 -19.28 6.84
CA GLU A 140 14.44 -20.03 8.08
C GLU A 140 13.31 -19.41 8.92
N ARG A 141 13.27 -18.08 9.00
CA ARG A 141 12.15 -17.34 9.61
C ARG A 141 10.84 -17.59 8.86
N TYR A 142 10.85 -17.61 7.53
CA TYR A 142 9.67 -17.93 6.72
C TYR A 142 9.14 -19.33 7.04
N GLN A 143 10.01 -20.34 7.05
CA GLN A 143 9.62 -21.72 7.36
C GLN A 143 9.07 -21.85 8.79
N THR A 144 9.71 -21.19 9.75
CA THR A 144 9.24 -21.17 11.14
C THR A 144 7.86 -20.54 11.26
N ALA A 145 7.62 -19.39 10.61
CA ALA A 145 6.32 -18.73 10.61
C ALA A 145 5.23 -19.60 9.96
N CYS A 146 5.55 -20.29 8.86
CA CYS A 146 4.64 -21.26 8.24
C CYS A 146 4.29 -22.41 9.20
N GLY A 147 5.28 -22.98 9.89
CA GLY A 147 5.05 -24.04 10.89
C GLY A 147 4.16 -23.60 12.05
N ILE A 148 4.33 -22.37 12.54
CA ILE A 148 3.46 -21.79 13.58
C ILE A 148 2.03 -21.65 13.05
N ILE A 149 1.84 -21.13 11.83
CA ILE A 149 0.50 -20.96 11.24
C ILE A 149 -0.20 -22.31 11.03
N GLU A 150 0.53 -23.35 10.64
CA GLU A 150 -0.03 -24.70 10.49
C GLU A 150 -0.52 -25.27 11.83
N LYS A 151 0.23 -25.04 12.91
CA LYS A 151 -0.16 -25.41 14.27
C LYS A 151 -1.33 -24.57 14.80
N LEU A 152 -1.34 -23.28 14.47
CA LEU A 152 -2.42 -22.34 14.77
C LEU A 152 -3.50 -22.37 13.68
N ASN A 153 -4.03 -23.56 13.41
CA ASN A 153 -5.18 -23.71 12.54
C ASN A 153 -6.45 -23.10 13.18
N PHE A 154 -7.55 -23.05 12.42
CA PHE A 154 -8.80 -22.42 12.87
C PHE A 154 -9.31 -22.98 14.20
N GLU A 155 -9.26 -24.31 14.39
CA GLU A 155 -9.71 -24.97 15.61
C GLU A 155 -8.82 -24.61 16.81
N ALA A 156 -7.50 -24.68 16.63
CA ALA A 156 -6.54 -24.32 17.68
C ALA A 156 -6.67 -22.85 18.10
N VAL A 157 -6.84 -21.94 17.15
CA VAL A 157 -7.06 -20.52 17.45
C VAL A 157 -8.40 -20.31 18.17
N TYR A 158 -9.46 -21.02 17.76
CA TYR A 158 -10.76 -20.95 18.42
C TYR A 158 -10.70 -21.42 19.88
N ASP A 159 -10.02 -22.54 20.13
CA ASP A 159 -9.82 -23.08 21.47
C ASP A 159 -8.98 -22.13 22.34
N LEU A 160 -7.92 -21.55 21.79
CA LEU A 160 -7.09 -20.54 22.48
C LEU A 160 -7.87 -19.25 22.76
N CYS A 161 -8.75 -18.81 21.86
CA CYS A 161 -9.64 -17.67 22.12
C CYS A 161 -10.67 -17.93 23.22
N SER A 162 -10.95 -19.21 23.52
CA SER A 162 -11.96 -19.60 24.52
C SER A 162 -11.41 -19.68 25.95
N ILE A 163 -10.08 -19.63 26.12
CA ILE A 163 -9.39 -19.64 27.42
C ILE A 163 -8.96 -18.23 27.85
N GLN A 164 -8.62 -18.07 29.13
CA GLN A 164 -8.12 -16.80 29.67
C GLN A 164 -6.76 -16.43 29.06
N LYS A 165 -6.49 -15.12 28.94
CA LYS A 165 -5.30 -14.60 28.25
C LYS A 165 -3.99 -15.03 28.90
N GLU A 166 -3.97 -15.16 30.23
CA GLU A 166 -2.83 -15.62 31.00
C GLU A 166 -2.47 -17.08 30.66
N ASP A 167 -3.51 -17.90 30.40
CA ASP A 167 -3.36 -19.30 30.05
C ASP A 167 -2.97 -19.49 28.57
N GLN A 168 -3.37 -18.57 27.67
CA GLN A 168 -3.01 -18.61 26.24
C GLN A 168 -1.49 -18.65 26.04
N LEU A 169 -0.77 -17.75 26.71
CA LEU A 169 0.69 -17.69 26.60
C LEU A 169 1.35 -18.95 27.14
N SER A 170 0.80 -19.53 28.22
CA SER A 170 1.32 -20.75 28.83
C SER A 170 1.18 -21.94 27.88
N VAL A 171 0.00 -22.12 27.28
CA VAL A 171 -0.25 -23.18 26.29
C VAL A 171 0.67 -23.04 25.08
N LEU A 172 0.85 -21.83 24.55
CA LEU A 172 1.75 -21.60 23.41
C LEU A 172 3.21 -21.95 23.72
N LYS A 173 3.69 -21.64 24.93
CA LYS A 173 5.05 -21.99 25.35
C LYS A 173 5.28 -23.51 25.43
N GLU A 174 4.23 -24.28 25.69
CA GLU A 174 4.31 -25.75 25.70
C GLU A 174 4.23 -26.35 24.29
N CYS A 175 3.49 -25.72 23.38
CA CYS A 175 3.29 -26.22 22.01
C CYS A 175 4.40 -25.81 21.02
N LEU A 176 4.98 -24.62 21.18
CA LEU A 176 6.00 -24.08 20.29
C LEU A 176 7.40 -24.49 20.77
N ASN A 177 8.24 -24.97 19.86
CA ASN A 177 9.57 -25.50 20.21
C ASN A 177 10.69 -24.84 19.39
N GLY A 178 11.88 -24.77 19.98
CA GLY A 178 13.10 -24.29 19.30
C GLY A 178 12.95 -22.87 18.76
N GLN A 179 12.98 -22.73 17.43
CA GLN A 179 12.88 -21.44 16.75
C GLN A 179 11.48 -20.82 16.83
N GLU A 180 10.43 -21.64 16.91
CA GLU A 180 9.06 -21.12 17.06
C GLU A 180 8.87 -20.42 18.40
N ALA A 181 9.45 -21.00 19.46
CA ALA A 181 9.46 -20.40 20.79
C ALA A 181 10.27 -19.10 20.82
N ALA A 182 11.35 -19.02 20.04
CA ALA A 182 12.13 -17.79 19.91
C ALA A 182 11.32 -16.65 19.27
N LEU A 183 10.49 -16.94 18.24
CA LEU A 183 9.59 -15.94 17.65
C LEU A 183 8.48 -15.50 18.63
N LEU A 184 7.96 -16.42 19.43
CA LEU A 184 7.01 -16.07 20.50
C LEU A 184 7.65 -15.15 21.55
N LEU A 185 8.88 -15.45 21.95
CA LEU A 185 9.63 -14.60 22.89
C LEU A 185 9.92 -13.22 22.29
N GLU A 186 10.36 -13.14 21.04
CA GLU A 186 10.56 -11.87 20.33
C GLU A 186 9.27 -11.03 20.32
N TYR A 187 8.12 -11.66 20.08
CA TYR A 187 6.84 -10.95 20.15
C TYR A 187 6.55 -10.41 21.54
N VAL A 188 6.66 -11.26 22.57
CA VAL A 188 6.37 -10.90 23.97
C VAL A 188 7.32 -9.83 24.52
N GLU A 189 8.59 -9.86 24.14
CA GLU A 189 9.58 -8.85 24.53
C GLU A 189 9.30 -7.46 23.93
N ASN A 190 8.66 -7.41 22.77
CA ASN A 190 8.28 -6.17 22.10
C ASN A 190 6.92 -5.62 22.59
N MET A 191 6.19 -6.36 23.41
CA MET A 191 4.94 -5.88 24.03
C MET A 191 5.22 -4.88 25.14
N GLN A 192 4.30 -3.95 25.37
CA GLN A 192 4.41 -3.03 26.51
C GLN A 192 4.14 -3.77 27.83
N GLU A 193 4.78 -3.35 28.94
CA GLU A 193 4.66 -4.02 30.25
C GLU A 193 3.21 -4.17 30.78
N MET A 194 2.28 -3.36 30.27
CA MET A 194 0.86 -3.35 30.67
C MET A 194 -0.06 -4.01 29.63
N GLU A 195 0.48 -4.54 28.54
CA GLU A 195 -0.27 -5.12 27.44
C GLU A 195 -0.50 -6.61 27.69
N GLU A 196 -1.75 -7.04 27.69
CA GLU A 196 -2.11 -8.46 27.85
C GLU A 196 -1.88 -9.21 26.53
N PHE A 197 -1.38 -10.44 26.63
CA PHE A 197 -1.22 -11.30 25.47
C PHE A 197 -2.58 -11.63 24.82
N GLU A 198 -2.64 -11.52 23.49
CA GLU A 198 -3.81 -11.90 22.70
C GLU A 198 -3.37 -12.75 21.50
N ILE A 199 -3.94 -13.96 21.39
CA ILE A 199 -3.62 -14.91 20.32
C ILE A 199 -3.85 -14.35 18.92
N LEU A 200 -4.89 -13.53 18.71
CA LEU A 200 -5.18 -12.96 17.39
C LEU A 200 -4.11 -11.94 16.98
N ALA A 201 -3.66 -11.12 17.91
CA ALA A 201 -2.58 -10.16 17.68
C ALA A 201 -1.25 -10.88 17.38
N PHE A 202 -0.96 -11.96 18.10
CA PHE A 202 0.20 -12.81 17.80
C PHE A 202 0.09 -13.47 16.42
N LEU A 203 -1.08 -14.01 16.06
CA LEU A 203 -1.30 -14.62 14.75
C LEU A 203 -1.09 -13.61 13.62
N ASP A 204 -1.55 -12.36 13.79
CA ASP A 204 -1.33 -11.31 12.80
C ASP A 204 0.13 -10.88 12.70
N TYR A 205 0.86 -10.86 13.82
CA TYR A 205 2.31 -10.69 13.81
C TYR A 205 3.00 -11.82 13.02
N ILE A 206 2.64 -13.08 13.25
CA ILE A 206 3.24 -14.21 12.51
C ILE A 206 2.90 -14.16 11.02
N LYS A 207 1.67 -13.79 10.64
CA LYS A 207 1.33 -13.56 9.21
C LYS A 207 2.18 -12.47 8.59
N LYS A 208 2.47 -11.40 9.34
CA LYS A 208 3.36 -10.33 8.88
C LYS A 208 4.79 -10.83 8.70
N VAL A 209 5.33 -11.56 9.67
CA VAL A 209 6.65 -12.19 9.56
C VAL A 209 6.72 -13.12 8.35
N LYS A 210 5.69 -13.94 8.11
CA LYS A 210 5.58 -14.78 6.92
C LYS A 210 5.64 -13.94 5.63
N ASN A 211 4.81 -12.90 5.53
CA ASN A 211 4.71 -12.07 4.31
C ASN A 211 6.01 -11.29 4.02
N ASP A 212 6.67 -10.79 5.07
CA ASP A 212 7.92 -10.03 4.95
C ASP A 212 9.09 -10.92 4.49
N ASN A 213 9.05 -12.21 4.85
CA ASN A 213 10.06 -13.20 4.49
C ASN A 213 9.62 -14.13 3.35
N ASP A 214 8.49 -13.85 2.69
CA ASP A 214 7.95 -14.71 1.64
C ASP A 214 8.91 -14.74 0.44
N PRO A 215 9.43 -15.93 0.06
CA PRO A 215 10.34 -16.04 -1.07
C PRO A 215 9.61 -16.20 -2.41
N PHE A 216 8.29 -16.37 -2.42
CA PHE A 216 7.52 -16.66 -3.62
C PHE A 216 7.07 -15.39 -4.35
N VAL A 217 7.12 -15.45 -5.67
CA VAL A 217 6.56 -14.44 -6.57
C VAL A 217 5.21 -14.94 -7.06
N TYR A 218 4.15 -14.23 -6.70
CA TYR A 218 2.80 -14.59 -7.13
C TYR A 218 2.45 -13.83 -8.40
N VAL A 219 2.12 -14.55 -9.46
CA VAL A 219 1.73 -13.98 -10.75
C VAL A 219 0.27 -14.33 -11.02
N SER A 220 -0.59 -13.34 -11.14
CA SER A 220 -2.00 -13.52 -11.50
C SER A 220 -2.23 -13.12 -12.94
N VAL A 221 -2.86 -14.01 -13.71
CA VAL A 221 -3.17 -13.83 -15.14
C VAL A 221 -4.64 -14.11 -15.43
N GLY A 222 -5.16 -13.66 -16.58
CA GLY A 222 -6.53 -13.96 -16.99
C GLY A 222 -6.73 -15.40 -17.45
N GLU A 223 -7.98 -15.86 -17.54
CA GLU A 223 -8.37 -17.25 -17.88
C GLU A 223 -7.77 -17.81 -19.17
N ASN A 224 -7.45 -16.95 -20.15
CA ASN A 224 -6.96 -17.35 -21.47
C ASN A 224 -5.42 -17.20 -21.63
N GLU A 225 -4.71 -17.04 -20.51
CA GLU A 225 -3.27 -16.82 -20.49
C GLU A 225 -2.49 -18.11 -20.21
N ASN A 226 -1.19 -18.09 -20.54
CA ASN A 226 -0.30 -19.22 -20.24
C ASN A 226 -0.03 -19.34 -18.74
N ASP A 227 0.25 -20.55 -18.29
CA ASP A 227 0.81 -20.79 -16.97
C ASP A 227 2.30 -20.39 -16.96
N TYR A 228 2.67 -19.56 -15.99
CA TYR A 228 4.04 -19.08 -15.77
C TYR A 228 4.66 -19.63 -14.49
N THR A 229 4.09 -20.69 -13.89
CA THR A 229 4.60 -21.34 -12.69
C THR A 229 6.01 -21.90 -12.95
N ASP A 230 6.93 -21.60 -12.03
CA ASP A 230 8.33 -22.04 -12.09
C ASP A 230 8.82 -22.26 -10.66
N GLU A 231 8.94 -23.54 -10.26
CA GLU A 231 9.36 -23.91 -8.91
C GLU A 231 10.80 -23.51 -8.61
N GLU A 232 11.71 -23.59 -9.60
CA GLU A 232 13.12 -23.23 -9.42
C GLU A 232 13.27 -21.74 -9.11
N ARG A 233 12.45 -20.92 -9.76
CA ARG A 233 12.41 -19.46 -9.56
C ARG A 233 11.41 -19.01 -8.50
N LYS A 234 10.75 -19.97 -7.82
CA LYS A 234 9.72 -19.71 -6.80
C LYS A 234 8.56 -18.85 -7.32
N ILE A 235 8.16 -19.04 -8.57
CA ILE A 235 7.04 -18.35 -9.21
C ILE A 235 5.80 -19.23 -9.10
N ILE A 236 4.74 -18.69 -8.51
CA ILE A 236 3.42 -19.33 -8.43
C ILE A 236 2.48 -18.54 -9.32
N CYS A 237 1.98 -19.17 -10.38
CA CYS A 237 0.98 -18.57 -11.25
C CYS A 237 -0.44 -18.95 -10.79
N SER A 238 -1.34 -17.97 -10.75
CA SER A 238 -2.75 -18.17 -10.47
C SER A 238 -3.63 -17.49 -11.53
N ILE A 239 -4.81 -18.06 -11.75
CA ILE A 239 -5.81 -17.46 -12.65
C ILE A 239 -6.71 -16.54 -11.82
N ASP A 240 -6.89 -15.30 -12.28
CA ASP A 240 -7.84 -14.34 -11.71
C ASP A 240 -8.88 -13.96 -12.76
N ASP A 241 -10.12 -14.43 -12.57
CA ASP A 241 -11.24 -14.19 -13.48
C ASP A 241 -11.57 -12.71 -13.67
N ASN A 242 -11.13 -11.83 -12.75
CA ASN A 242 -11.31 -10.39 -12.89
C ASN A 242 -10.35 -9.78 -13.89
N ILE A 243 -9.21 -10.41 -14.16
CA ILE A 243 -8.23 -9.95 -15.13
C ILE A 243 -8.73 -10.33 -16.52
N CYS A 244 -8.98 -9.33 -17.35
CA CYS A 244 -9.36 -9.52 -18.75
C CYS A 244 -8.12 -9.76 -19.61
N GLU A 245 -7.10 -8.90 -19.47
CA GLU A 245 -5.84 -8.98 -20.23
C GLU A 245 -4.69 -8.48 -19.34
N GLY A 246 -3.46 -8.97 -19.59
CA GLY A 246 -2.27 -8.55 -18.85
C GLY A 246 -1.93 -9.49 -17.67
N LEU A 247 -1.19 -8.97 -16.70
CA LEU A 247 -0.74 -9.73 -15.53
C LEU A 247 -0.53 -8.84 -14.30
N LYS A 248 -0.64 -9.44 -13.12
CA LYS A 248 -0.33 -8.81 -11.84
C LYS A 248 0.75 -9.62 -11.14
N ILE A 249 1.80 -8.97 -10.66
CA ILE A 249 2.89 -9.61 -9.90
C ILE A 249 2.85 -9.08 -8.48
N ILE A 250 2.85 -9.97 -7.50
CA ILE A 250 2.92 -9.66 -6.08
C ILE A 250 4.17 -10.32 -5.52
N TYR A 251 5.01 -9.51 -4.86
CA TYR A 251 6.23 -9.99 -4.23
C TYR A 251 6.59 -9.10 -3.03
N GLN A 252 6.77 -9.69 -1.84
CA GLN A 252 7.23 -8.99 -0.62
C GLN A 252 6.59 -7.61 -0.40
N ASN A 253 5.25 -7.60 -0.30
CA ASN A 253 4.42 -6.41 -0.10
C ASN A 253 4.48 -5.35 -1.24
N LYS A 254 5.07 -5.69 -2.40
CA LYS A 254 5.04 -4.86 -3.62
C LYS A 254 4.09 -5.47 -4.63
N ILE A 255 3.35 -4.60 -5.31
CA ILE A 255 2.43 -4.97 -6.38
C ILE A 255 2.89 -4.28 -7.66
N TYR A 256 3.13 -5.08 -8.70
CA TYR A 256 3.36 -4.61 -10.06
C TYR A 256 2.15 -5.00 -10.91
N ASP A 257 1.30 -4.02 -11.17
CA ASP A 257 0.04 -4.23 -11.87
C ASP A 257 0.16 -3.79 -13.33
N TYR A 258 0.10 -4.78 -14.22
CA TYR A 258 0.07 -4.60 -15.67
C TYR A 258 -1.23 -5.19 -16.26
N SER A 259 -2.29 -5.24 -15.45
CA SER A 259 -3.56 -5.89 -15.80
C SER A 259 -4.67 -4.90 -16.14
N ILE A 260 -5.54 -5.32 -17.06
CA ILE A 260 -6.82 -4.67 -17.35
C ILE A 260 -7.92 -5.50 -16.73
N TYR A 261 -8.67 -4.91 -15.82
CA TYR A 261 -9.76 -5.57 -15.12
C TYR A 261 -11.09 -5.51 -15.88
N LYS A 262 -11.89 -6.57 -15.77
CA LYS A 262 -13.30 -6.56 -16.17
C LYS A 262 -14.02 -5.51 -15.32
N THR A 263 -14.69 -4.54 -15.95
CA THR A 263 -15.48 -3.55 -15.21
C THR A 263 -16.55 -4.25 -14.39
N ARG A 264 -16.53 -4.08 -13.06
CA ARG A 264 -17.60 -4.57 -12.19
C ARG A 264 -18.90 -3.87 -12.60
N ARG A 265 -19.81 -4.57 -13.27
CA ARG A 265 -21.20 -4.12 -13.34
C ARG A 265 -21.69 -4.06 -11.89
N LYS A 266 -21.95 -2.85 -11.38
CA LYS A 266 -22.86 -2.69 -10.25
C LYS A 266 -24.18 -3.30 -10.72
N VAL A 267 -24.44 -4.52 -10.31
CA VAL A 267 -25.80 -5.04 -10.31
C VAL A 267 -26.51 -4.18 -9.29
N GLY A 268 -27.24 -3.16 -9.77
CA GLY A 268 -28.11 -2.37 -8.93
C GLY A 268 -29.10 -3.32 -8.27
N SER A 269 -29.08 -3.32 -6.94
CA SER A 269 -30.15 -3.82 -6.09
C SER A 269 -31.46 -3.12 -6.41
#